data_AF-A0A0F8YA76-F1
#
_entry.id   AF-A0A0F8YA76-F1
#
_cell.length_a   1.000
_cell.length_b   1.000
_cell.length_c   1.000
_cell.angle_alpha   90.00
_cell.angle_beta   90.00
_cell.angle_gamma   90.00
#
_symmetry.space_group_name_H-M   'P 1'
#
loop_
_entity.id
_entity.type
_entity.pdbx_description
1 polymer ?
#
loop_
_entity_poly.entity_id
_entity_poly.type
_entity_poly.pdbx_seq_one_letter_code
_entity_poly.pdbx_strand_id
1 'polypeptide(L)'
;MRKFPLKDTPEFSELKQNVEDGVLSLRQVAEKLGMSYDRTSKQLSLHDIKYHSPVNVATEPVVNVPPIKIHKYKPLKRRRGDPETQVLLLGDHHADEITPSYNEDVYRARIDKVFKNTLTITELHRHMYPINDLVVFMLGDMVHGENPYQGAKVGTIKRGGTEQVYELAFPALLGLL
;
A
#
# COMPACT_ATOMS: atom_id res chain seq x y z
N MET A 1 -2.73 -36.05 -30.78
CA MET A 1 -2.81 -34.57 -30.87
C MET A 1 -4.14 -34.20 -31.49
N ARG A 2 -5.02 -33.47 -30.77
CA ARG A 2 -6.25 -32.92 -31.37
C ARG A 2 -5.85 -31.74 -32.26
N LYS A 3 -6.35 -31.69 -33.49
CA LYS A 3 -6.10 -30.55 -34.39
C LYS A 3 -6.97 -29.38 -33.93
N PHE A 4 -6.41 -28.17 -33.97
CA PHE A 4 -7.14 -26.95 -33.66
C PHE A 4 -8.31 -26.77 -34.66
N PRO A 5 -9.52 -26.38 -34.20
CA PRO A 5 -10.67 -26.22 -35.08
C PRO A 5 -10.40 -25.15 -36.15
N LEU A 6 -10.94 -25.37 -37.35
CA LEU A 6 -10.82 -24.41 -38.45
C LEU A 6 -11.66 -23.16 -38.15
N LYS A 7 -11.24 -21.99 -38.64
CA LYS A 7 -11.89 -20.70 -38.31
C LYS A 7 -13.38 -20.64 -38.64
N ASP A 8 -13.81 -21.42 -39.62
CA ASP A 8 -15.18 -21.40 -40.14
C ASP A 8 -16.09 -22.46 -39.51
N THR A 9 -15.60 -23.19 -38.48
CA THR A 9 -16.42 -24.17 -37.77
C THR A 9 -17.13 -23.54 -36.56
N PRO A 10 -18.35 -23.99 -36.23
CA PRO A 10 -19.08 -23.50 -35.05
C PRO A 10 -18.30 -23.76 -33.76
N GLU A 11 -17.51 -24.84 -33.72
CA GLU A 11 -16.59 -25.14 -32.60
C GLU A 11 -15.55 -24.04 -32.37
N PHE A 12 -15.05 -23.37 -33.42
CA PHE A 12 -14.10 -22.28 -33.26
C PHE A 12 -14.77 -21.01 -32.69
N SER A 13 -15.97 -20.69 -33.17
CA SER A 13 -16.75 -19.54 -32.67
C SER A 13 -17.11 -19.70 -31.20
N GLU A 14 -17.59 -20.88 -30.80
CA GLU A 14 -17.95 -21.18 -29.41
C GLU A 14 -16.73 -21.13 -28.49
N LEU A 15 -15.58 -21.66 -28.93
CA LEU A 15 -14.36 -21.68 -28.15
C LEU A 15 -13.78 -20.28 -27.97
N LYS A 16 -13.86 -19.43 -29.01
CA LYS A 16 -13.47 -18.02 -28.92
C LYS A 16 -14.35 -17.25 -27.93
N GLN A 17 -15.67 -17.41 -28.03
CA GLN A 17 -16.62 -16.72 -27.17
C GLN A 17 -16.48 -17.13 -25.69
N ASN A 18 -16.29 -18.42 -25.41
CA ASN A 18 -16.05 -18.90 -24.04
C ASN A 18 -14.75 -18.37 -23.40
N VAL A 19 -13.74 -18.04 -24.21
CA VAL A 19 -12.50 -17.41 -23.72
C VAL A 19 -12.69 -15.92 -23.51
N GLU A 20 -13.43 -15.24 -24.40
CA GLU A 20 -13.78 -13.82 -24.26
C GLU A 20 -14.69 -13.56 -23.04
N ASP A 21 -15.63 -14.47 -22.78
CA ASP A 21 -16.55 -14.42 -21.63
C ASP A 21 -15.89 -14.88 -20.31
N GLY A 22 -14.61 -15.25 -20.33
CA GLY A 22 -13.84 -15.65 -19.14
C GLY A 22 -14.22 -17.01 -18.55
N VAL A 23 -15.09 -17.78 -19.22
CA VAL A 23 -15.54 -19.12 -18.80
C VAL A 23 -14.41 -20.15 -18.90
N LEU A 24 -13.53 -19.99 -19.91
CA LEU A 24 -12.35 -20.84 -20.10
C LEU A 24 -11.08 -19.99 -20.17
N SER A 25 -10.06 -20.38 -19.39
CA SER A 25 -8.75 -19.74 -19.52
C SER A 25 -8.01 -20.24 -20.76
N LEU A 26 -7.25 -19.34 -21.39
CA LEU A 26 -6.38 -19.65 -22.53
C LEU A 26 -5.39 -20.79 -22.25
N ARG A 27 -4.93 -20.95 -20.99
CA ARG A 27 -4.04 -22.04 -20.59
C ARG A 27 -4.73 -23.40 -20.63
N GLN A 28 -5.96 -23.49 -20.12
CA GLN A 28 -6.74 -24.74 -20.15
C GLN A 28 -7.07 -25.15 -21.59
N VAL A 29 -7.33 -24.19 -22.47
CA VAL A 29 -7.54 -24.44 -23.90
C VAL A 29 -6.26 -24.96 -24.56
N ALA A 30 -5.13 -24.31 -24.29
CA ALA A 30 -3.83 -24.69 -24.85
C ALA A 30 -3.43 -26.11 -24.42
N GLU A 31 -3.65 -26.47 -23.16
CA GLU A 31 -3.39 -27.80 -22.60
C GLU A 31 -4.27 -28.88 -23.25
N LYS A 32 -5.59 -28.63 -23.37
CA LYS A 32 -6.53 -29.57 -24.02
C LYS A 32 -6.20 -29.83 -25.50
N LEU A 33 -5.63 -28.84 -26.18
CA LEU A 33 -5.25 -28.93 -27.59
C LEU A 33 -3.80 -29.38 -27.78
N GLY A 34 -3.03 -29.54 -26.69
CA GLY A 34 -1.62 -29.91 -26.73
C GLY A 34 -0.75 -28.88 -27.44
N MET A 35 -1.07 -27.59 -27.28
CA MET A 35 -0.41 -26.47 -27.95
C MET A 35 0.19 -25.50 -26.94
N SER A 36 1.12 -24.66 -27.42
CA SER A 36 1.63 -23.53 -26.65
C SER A 36 0.56 -22.43 -26.50
N TYR A 37 0.61 -21.71 -25.38
CA TYR A 37 -0.22 -20.54 -25.09
C TYR A 37 -0.18 -19.52 -26.25
N ASP A 38 1.02 -19.18 -26.73
CA ASP A 38 1.20 -18.16 -27.78
C ASP A 38 0.57 -18.58 -29.11
N ARG A 39 0.66 -19.89 -29.43
CA ARG A 39 0.08 -20.44 -30.66
C ARG A 39 -1.45 -20.41 -30.59
N THR A 40 -2.00 -20.71 -29.42
CA THR A 40 -3.45 -20.71 -29.17
C THR A 40 -4.02 -19.29 -29.21
N SER A 41 -3.33 -18.33 -28.58
CA SER A 41 -3.70 -16.90 -28.61
C SER A 41 -3.68 -16.33 -30.05
N LYS A 42 -2.65 -16.66 -30.83
CA LYS A 42 -2.57 -16.30 -32.26
C LYS A 42 -3.73 -16.86 -33.08
N GLN A 43 -4.06 -18.13 -32.89
CA GLN A 43 -5.10 -18.80 -33.67
C GLN A 43 -6.51 -18.27 -33.37
N LEU A 44 -6.79 -17.92 -32.11
CA LEU A 44 -8.04 -17.28 -31.71
C LEU A 44 -8.09 -15.77 -32.03
N SER A 45 -6.97 -15.19 -32.50
CA SER A 45 -6.82 -13.76 -32.78
C SER A 45 -7.09 -12.88 -31.55
N LEU A 46 -6.71 -13.37 -30.36
CA LEU A 46 -6.92 -12.71 -29.07
C LEU A 46 -5.68 -11.94 -28.59
N HIS A 47 -4.80 -11.57 -29.53
CA HIS A 47 -3.51 -10.94 -29.22
C HIS A 47 -3.64 -9.60 -28.48
N ASP A 48 -4.79 -8.94 -28.61
CA ASP A 48 -5.10 -7.67 -27.96
C ASP A 48 -6.08 -7.78 -26.79
N ILE A 49 -6.51 -8.99 -26.43
CA ILE A 49 -7.29 -9.19 -25.21
C ILE A 49 -6.31 -9.10 -24.05
N LYS A 50 -6.14 -7.86 -23.56
CA LYS A 50 -5.60 -7.61 -22.22
C LYS A 50 -6.38 -8.51 -21.28
N TYR A 51 -5.68 -9.44 -20.62
CA TYR A 51 -6.22 -10.23 -19.53
C TYR A 51 -6.97 -9.29 -18.59
N HIS A 52 -8.28 -9.20 -18.72
CA HIS A 52 -9.11 -8.66 -17.66
C HIS A 52 -9.29 -9.87 -16.78
N SER A 53 -8.36 -10.05 -15.83
CA SER A 53 -8.69 -10.85 -14.66
C SER A 53 -10.08 -10.38 -14.24
N PRO A 54 -11.05 -11.29 -14.02
CA PRO A 54 -12.32 -10.87 -13.46
C PRO A 54 -11.95 -10.14 -12.18
N VAL A 55 -12.09 -8.82 -12.20
CA VAL A 55 -12.08 -8.02 -11.00
C VAL A 55 -13.37 -8.44 -10.35
N ASN A 56 -13.32 -9.54 -9.60
CA ASN A 56 -14.17 -9.68 -8.45
C ASN A 56 -13.92 -8.37 -7.73
N VAL A 57 -14.89 -7.45 -7.84
CA VAL A 57 -15.03 -6.31 -6.95
C VAL A 57 -15.36 -6.96 -5.61
N ALA A 58 -14.36 -7.63 -5.02
CA ALA A 58 -14.30 -7.84 -3.61
C ALA A 58 -14.42 -6.41 -3.10
N THR A 59 -15.60 -6.09 -2.58
CA THR A 59 -15.83 -4.91 -1.75
C THR A 59 -14.57 -4.73 -0.95
N GLU A 60 -13.82 -3.66 -1.23
CA GLU A 60 -12.56 -3.40 -0.54
C GLU A 60 -12.84 -3.62 0.94
N PRO A 61 -12.08 -4.50 1.63
CA PRO A 61 -12.33 -4.72 3.03
C PRO A 61 -12.30 -3.35 3.69
N VAL A 62 -13.43 -2.92 4.25
CA VAL A 62 -13.48 -1.68 5.00
C VAL A 62 -12.56 -1.91 6.18
N VAL A 63 -11.31 -1.46 6.04
CA VAL A 63 -10.31 -1.55 7.08
C VAL A 63 -10.84 -0.70 8.22
N ASN A 64 -11.24 -1.35 9.30
CA ASN A 64 -11.74 -0.67 10.48
C ASN A 64 -10.53 -0.02 11.18
N VAL A 65 -10.19 1.19 10.75
CA VAL A 65 -9.08 1.96 11.31
C VAL A 65 -9.45 2.32 12.76
N PRO A 66 -8.56 2.07 13.74
CA PRO A 66 -8.82 2.43 15.12
C PRO A 66 -9.09 3.94 15.27
N PRO A 67 -9.87 4.35 16.29
CA PRO A 67 -10.28 5.74 16.48
C PRO A 67 -9.08 6.68 16.51
N ILE A 68 -9.08 7.65 15.59
CA ILE A 68 -7.96 8.54 15.34
C ILE A 68 -8.01 9.71 16.33
N LYS A 69 -6.90 9.95 17.03
CA LYS A 69 -6.74 11.12 17.89
C LYS A 69 -6.09 12.26 17.11
N ILE A 70 -6.92 13.07 16.45
CA ILE A 70 -6.46 14.29 15.78
C ILE A 70 -6.12 15.33 16.84
N HIS A 71 -4.89 15.83 16.81
CA HIS A 71 -4.46 16.90 17.69
C HIS A 71 -4.99 18.24 17.20
N LYS A 72 -5.80 18.91 18.02
CA LYS A 72 -6.34 20.24 17.68
C LYS A 72 -5.23 21.28 17.72
N TYR A 73 -4.84 21.81 16.57
CA TYR A 73 -3.92 22.94 16.47
C TYR A 73 -4.68 24.28 16.38
N LYS A 74 -4.23 25.30 17.14
CA LYS A 74 -4.74 26.67 17.06
C LYS A 74 -3.65 27.60 16.52
N PRO A 75 -3.81 28.23 15.35
CA PRO A 75 -2.82 29.17 14.85
C PRO A 75 -2.69 30.39 15.76
N LEU A 76 -1.47 30.68 16.22
CA LEU A 76 -1.14 31.93 16.88
C LEU A 76 -1.25 33.10 15.89
N LYS A 77 -1.70 34.27 16.36
CA LYS A 77 -1.78 35.49 15.54
C LYS A 77 -0.38 35.86 15.02
N ARG A 78 -0.28 36.02 13.70
CA ARG A 78 0.94 36.32 12.95
C ARG A 78 1.70 37.52 13.54
N ARG A 79 3.00 37.33 13.84
CA ARG A 79 3.96 38.41 14.11
C ARG A 79 4.60 38.89 12.81
N ARG A 80 5.25 40.07 12.84
CA ARG A 80 5.96 40.65 11.69
C ARG A 80 7.21 39.84 11.37
N GLY A 81 7.56 39.70 10.09
CA GLY A 81 8.72 38.95 9.59
C GLY A 81 8.39 38.24 8.28
N ASP A 82 9.42 37.70 7.64
CA ASP A 82 9.25 36.90 6.43
C ASP A 82 8.67 35.52 6.79
N PRO A 83 7.69 35.01 6.03
CA PRO A 83 7.15 33.67 6.24
C PRO A 83 8.19 32.57 6.05
N GLU A 84 8.23 31.63 6.99
CA GLU A 84 9.06 30.43 6.89
C GLU A 84 8.19 29.16 6.84
N THR A 85 8.78 28.10 6.29
CA THR A 85 8.20 26.75 6.24
C THR A 85 9.05 25.83 7.11
N GLN A 86 8.41 25.11 8.02
CA GLN A 86 9.10 24.09 8.80
C GLN A 86 9.05 22.76 8.06
N VAL A 87 10.15 22.01 8.10
CA VAL A 87 10.25 20.68 7.50
C VAL A 87 10.52 19.65 8.59
N LEU A 88 9.71 18.58 8.62
CA LEU A 88 9.91 17.41 9.45
C LEU A 88 10.26 16.22 8.55
N LEU A 89 11.43 15.63 8.77
CA LEU A 89 11.88 14.43 8.08
C LEU A 89 11.69 13.23 9.01
N LEU A 90 10.96 12.22 8.55
CA LEU A 90 10.65 11.00 9.30
C LEU A 90 11.06 9.78 8.47
N GLY A 91 11.81 8.87 9.07
CA GLY A 91 12.24 7.61 8.45
C GLY A 91 12.58 6.57 9.52
N ASP A 92 12.83 5.34 9.08
CA ASP A 92 13.32 4.21 9.91
C ASP A 92 12.49 3.98 11.18
N HIS A 93 11.17 3.94 11.02
CA HIS A 93 10.25 3.73 12.13
C HIS A 93 10.20 2.28 12.60
N HIS A 94 10.36 1.35 11.66
CA HIS A 94 10.24 -0.10 11.88
C HIS A 94 9.06 -0.45 12.79
N ALA A 95 7.86 -0.01 12.40
CA ALA A 95 6.65 -0.35 13.14
C ALA A 95 6.50 -1.87 13.25
N ASP A 96 6.07 -2.32 14.42
CA ASP A 96 5.85 -3.73 14.79
C ASP A 96 7.12 -4.56 15.08
N GLU A 97 8.31 -3.95 15.06
CA GLU A 97 9.52 -4.62 15.55
C GLU A 97 9.42 -4.89 17.06
N ILE A 98 9.83 -6.10 17.46
CA ILE A 98 9.94 -6.52 18.86
C ILE A 98 11.41 -6.73 19.19
N THR A 99 11.91 -5.94 20.14
CA THR A 99 13.21 -6.14 20.78
C THR A 99 13.03 -6.06 22.31
N PRO A 100 14.06 -6.40 23.13
CA PRO A 100 13.94 -6.30 24.58
C PRO A 100 13.56 -4.91 25.11
N SER A 101 13.83 -3.85 24.33
CA SER A 101 13.54 -2.45 24.70
C SER A 101 12.57 -1.74 23.75
N TYR A 102 12.03 -2.45 22.76
CA TYR A 102 11.17 -1.88 21.73
C TYR A 102 9.98 -2.78 21.46
N ASN A 103 8.80 -2.18 21.43
CA ASN A 103 7.56 -2.84 21.09
C ASN A 103 6.56 -1.78 20.57
N GLU A 104 5.36 -2.24 20.24
CA GLU A 104 4.26 -1.42 19.76
C GLU A 104 3.93 -0.20 20.64
N ASP A 105 3.95 -0.37 21.97
CA ASP A 105 3.62 0.71 22.91
C ASP A 105 4.73 1.77 22.93
N VAL A 106 5.99 1.32 22.91
CA VAL A 106 7.17 2.19 22.81
C VAL A 106 7.16 2.94 21.48
N TYR A 107 6.82 2.28 20.37
CA TYR A 107 6.67 2.92 19.07
C TYR A 107 5.64 4.06 19.12
N ARG A 108 4.42 3.76 19.57
CA ARG A 108 3.35 4.78 19.68
C ARG A 108 3.76 5.95 20.57
N ALA A 109 4.35 5.67 21.72
CA ALA A 109 4.83 6.70 22.63
C ALA A 109 5.93 7.58 22.01
N ARG A 110 6.82 7.00 21.21
CA ARG A 110 7.87 7.74 20.49
C ARG A 110 7.28 8.63 19.39
N ILE A 111 6.34 8.13 18.60
CA ILE A 111 5.65 8.92 17.56
C ILE A 111 4.89 10.10 18.21
N ASP A 112 4.13 9.86 19.28
CA ASP A 112 3.44 10.93 20.02
C ASP A 112 4.43 11.96 20.60
N LYS A 113 5.59 11.51 21.09
CA LYS A 113 6.65 12.41 21.57
C LYS A 113 7.28 13.24 20.45
N VAL A 114 7.55 12.65 19.29
CA VAL A 114 8.04 13.37 18.10
C VAL A 114 7.04 14.45 17.71
N PHE A 115 5.76 14.10 17.65
CA PHE A 115 4.71 15.06 17.33
C PHE A 115 4.64 16.23 18.32
N LYS A 116 4.53 15.95 19.62
CA LYS A 116 4.48 16.97 20.67
C LYS A 116 5.69 17.89 20.64
N ASN A 117 6.87 17.32 20.45
CA ASN A 117 8.12 18.09 20.41
C ASN A 117 8.17 18.96 19.15
N THR A 118 7.80 18.44 17.99
CA THR A 118 7.73 19.22 16.75
C THR A 118 6.80 20.40 16.91
N LEU A 119 5.57 20.20 17.40
CA LEU A 119 4.64 21.30 17.66
C LEU A 119 5.18 22.33 18.65
N THR A 120 5.78 21.87 19.74
CA THR A 120 6.39 22.76 20.74
C THR A 120 7.47 23.63 20.10
N ILE A 121 8.33 23.04 19.26
CA ILE A 121 9.35 23.79 18.50
C ILE A 121 8.66 24.75 17.52
N THR A 122 7.64 24.32 16.79
CA THR A 122 6.91 25.20 15.87
C THR A 122 6.32 26.40 16.60
N GLU A 123 5.72 26.19 17.77
CA GLU A 123 5.15 27.26 18.61
C GLU A 123 6.21 28.23 19.10
N LEU A 124 7.36 27.71 19.57
CA LEU A 124 8.51 28.52 19.95
C LEU A 124 8.99 29.41 18.81
N HIS A 125 9.16 28.84 17.61
CA HIS A 125 9.59 29.62 16.44
C HIS A 125 8.54 30.63 15.97
N ARG A 126 7.24 30.30 16.11
CA ARG A 126 6.13 31.23 15.82
C ARG A 126 6.13 32.49 16.69
N HIS A 127 6.85 32.51 17.81
CA HIS A 127 7.08 33.74 18.58
C HIS A 127 8.07 34.69 17.90
N MET A 128 8.93 34.22 17.00
CA MET A 128 9.96 35.02 16.33
C MET A 128 9.51 35.44 14.92
N TYR A 129 8.94 34.54 14.13
CA TYR A 129 8.53 34.77 12.74
C TYR A 129 7.35 33.88 12.33
N PRO A 130 6.59 34.23 11.28
CA PRO A 130 5.42 33.45 10.89
C PRO A 130 5.78 32.12 10.22
N ILE A 131 5.44 31.00 10.88
CA ILE A 131 5.46 29.65 10.27
C ILE A 131 4.03 29.26 9.88
N ASN A 132 3.74 29.22 8.59
CA ASN A 132 2.43 28.85 8.06
C ASN A 132 2.32 27.34 7.79
N ASP A 133 3.40 26.73 7.32
CA ASP A 133 3.40 25.38 6.79
C ASP A 133 4.37 24.48 7.57
N LEU A 134 3.92 23.24 7.83
CA LEU A 134 4.75 22.13 8.27
C LEU A 134 4.72 21.07 7.18
N VAL A 135 5.84 20.87 6.50
CA VAL A 135 5.98 19.85 5.46
C VAL A 135 6.60 18.62 6.08
N VAL A 136 5.94 17.47 5.92
CA VAL A 136 6.38 16.20 6.50
C VAL A 136 6.84 15.29 5.37
N PHE A 137 8.11 14.91 5.38
CA PHE A 137 8.65 13.93 4.45
C PHE A 137 8.76 12.57 5.15
N MET A 138 8.11 11.57 4.56
CA MET A 138 8.24 10.18 4.96
C MET A 138 9.30 9.53 4.05
N LEU A 139 10.46 9.19 4.62
CA LEU A 139 11.66 8.77 3.90
C LEU A 139 11.73 7.26 3.61
N GLY A 140 10.79 6.47 4.14
CA GLY A 140 10.76 5.01 3.97
C GLY A 140 10.79 4.27 5.30
N ASP A 141 10.83 2.94 5.23
CA ASP A 141 10.98 2.02 6.37
C ASP A 141 10.03 2.32 7.54
N MET A 142 8.77 2.61 7.19
CA MET A 142 7.71 2.85 8.15
C MET A 142 7.37 1.60 8.96
N VAL A 143 7.48 0.43 8.32
CA VAL A 143 7.16 -0.88 8.89
C VAL A 143 8.42 -1.75 8.86
N HIS A 144 8.50 -2.72 9.77
CA HIS A 144 9.64 -3.65 9.79
C HIS A 144 9.58 -4.65 8.62
N GLY A 145 8.37 -4.97 8.16
CA GLY A 145 8.15 -5.97 7.13
C GLY A 145 8.16 -7.39 7.69
N GLU A 146 7.86 -8.36 6.82
CA GLU A 146 7.69 -9.77 7.19
C GLU A 146 8.74 -10.71 6.60
N ASN A 147 9.53 -10.22 5.64
CA ASN A 147 10.41 -11.06 4.85
C ASN A 147 11.73 -11.35 5.58
N PRO A 148 12.03 -12.62 5.90
CA PRO A 148 13.26 -12.97 6.61
C PRO A 148 14.53 -12.67 5.82
N TYR A 149 14.43 -12.73 4.49
CA TYR A 149 15.55 -12.42 3.59
C TYR A 149 15.88 -10.92 3.55
N GLN A 150 15.00 -10.06 4.07
CA GLN A 150 15.18 -8.62 4.18
C GLN A 150 15.50 -8.17 5.62
N GLY A 151 15.82 -9.10 6.51
CA GLY A 151 16.29 -8.80 7.86
C GLY A 151 15.27 -9.05 8.98
N ALA A 152 14.00 -9.36 8.66
CA ALA A 152 13.03 -9.74 9.67
C ALA A 152 13.42 -11.09 10.31
N LYS A 153 13.42 -11.18 11.64
CA LYS A 153 13.66 -12.46 12.32
C LYS A 153 12.32 -13.11 12.64
N VAL A 154 12.23 -14.42 12.47
CA VAL A 154 11.01 -15.15 12.84
C VAL A 154 10.79 -14.96 14.35
N GLY A 155 9.64 -14.42 14.72
CA GLY A 155 9.28 -14.10 16.10
C GLY A 155 9.62 -12.68 16.57
N THR A 156 10.20 -11.81 15.73
CA THR A 156 10.43 -10.39 16.07
C THR A 156 9.36 -9.44 15.54
N ILE A 157 8.29 -9.98 14.96
CA ILE A 157 7.14 -9.26 14.42
C ILE A 157 5.85 -9.95 14.87
N LYS A 158 4.78 -9.18 15.08
CA LYS A 158 3.47 -9.73 15.46
C LYS A 158 2.54 -9.89 14.27
N ARG A 159 2.68 -9.02 13.27
CA ARG A 159 1.72 -8.80 12.19
C ARG A 159 2.36 -8.99 10.82
N GLY A 160 1.53 -9.32 9.82
CA GLY A 160 1.95 -9.31 8.42
C GLY A 160 2.22 -7.90 7.91
N GLY A 161 2.98 -7.75 6.82
CA GLY A 161 3.41 -6.43 6.34
C GLY A 161 2.26 -5.44 6.10
N THR A 162 1.14 -5.92 5.58
CA THR A 162 -0.07 -5.11 5.34
C THR A 162 -0.70 -4.63 6.65
N GLU A 163 -0.81 -5.51 7.65
CA GLU A 163 -1.36 -5.20 8.97
C GLU A 163 -0.48 -4.19 9.73
N GLN A 164 0.85 -4.31 9.61
CA GLN A 164 1.78 -3.33 10.19
C GLN A 164 1.50 -1.91 9.68
N VAL A 165 1.16 -1.76 8.39
CA VAL A 165 0.82 -0.47 7.79
C VAL A 165 -0.50 0.05 8.34
N TYR A 166 -1.58 -0.73 8.19
CA TYR A 166 -2.95 -0.24 8.42
C TYR A 166 -3.36 -0.21 9.89
N GLU A 167 -2.84 -1.12 10.72
CA GLU A 167 -3.25 -1.22 12.12
C GLU A 167 -2.30 -0.47 13.06
N LEU A 168 -1.06 -0.22 12.65
CA LEU A 168 -0.04 0.36 13.52
C LEU A 168 0.58 1.65 12.98
N ALA A 169 1.28 1.60 11.85
CA ALA A 169 2.04 2.75 11.35
C ALA A 169 1.11 3.91 10.98
N PHE A 170 0.09 3.65 10.16
CA PHE A 170 -0.83 4.69 9.69
C PHE A 170 -1.65 5.30 10.85
N PRO A 171 -2.26 4.53 11.76
CA PRO A 171 -2.94 5.10 12.92
C PRO A 171 -2.03 5.90 13.85
N ALA A 172 -0.76 5.49 14.02
CA ALA A 172 0.19 6.24 14.82
C ALA A 172 0.56 7.59 14.17
N LEU A 173 0.76 7.58 12.85
CA LEU A 173 1.11 8.79 12.07
C LEU A 173 -0.08 9.73 11.87
N LEU A 174 -1.31 9.24 11.86
CA LEU A 174 -2.50 10.08 11.73
C LEU A 174 -2.68 11.08 12.87
N GLY A 175 -2.08 10.84 14.04
CA GLY A 175 -2.01 11.86 15.09
C GLY A 175 -1.25 13.13 14.68
N LEU A 176 -0.47 13.06 13.61
CA LEU A 176 0.32 14.15 13.06
C LEU A 176 -0.45 15.05 12.07
N LEU A 177 -1.53 14.53 11.47
CA LEU A 177 -2.40 15.22 10.50
C LEU A 177 -3.57 15.92 11.20
#